data_AF-A0A4Q5HJ92-F1
#
_entry.id   AF-A0A4Q5HJ92-F1
#
_cell.length_a   1.000
_cell.length_b   1.000
_cell.length_c   1.000
_cell.angle_alpha   90.00
_cell.angle_beta   90.00
_cell.angle_gamma   90.00
#
_symmetry.space_group_name_H-M   'P 1'
#
loop_
_entity.id
_entity.type
_entity.pdbx_description
1 polymer ?
#
loop_
_entity_poly.entity_id
_entity_poly.type
_entity_poly.pdbx_seq_one_letter_code
_entity_poly.pdbx_strand_id
1 'polypeptide(L)'
;VPAATGHNIMNFNKFILETFNGHDVTISEIPAVYTDFADTKLTKTFRFVDPKGAKLTGVSKTVYTMSVNADRTQLLASSEAVANTVVATIKDAANNDGEDLIQLEDNSVAKDLLNVAGRDDLANNLTARLSVETLNGCGKSLNEVTNNEFDVKFLRPITVKADKMDNFKDGVDVGAEGSVIDVKLAFTDWRNYAFVTTPINYYTYYGVKSITIDTDKAQTTVNGKYEPIPAGMKVEYSGVEDISAGKFGKLTYINNKAEVGEFDIKLPVAVEYAWGTVEFDIVCHVAKTVK
;
A
#
# COMPACT_ATOMS: atom_id res chain seq x y z
N VAL A 1 -8.70 8.20 16.41
CA VAL A 1 -9.80 7.24 16.21
C VAL A 1 -10.15 7.29 14.73
N PRO A 2 -10.15 6.17 13.97
CA PRO A 2 -10.87 6.17 12.69
C PRO A 2 -12.32 6.52 13.02
N ALA A 3 -12.86 7.58 12.44
CA ALA A 3 -14.09 8.28 12.84
C ALA A 3 -13.98 9.19 14.09
N ALA A 4 -13.43 10.38 13.85
CA ALA A 4 -14.01 11.64 14.32
C ALA A 4 -14.09 12.66 13.17
N THR A 5 -13.26 12.49 12.13
CA THR A 5 -13.26 13.28 10.90
C THR A 5 -13.31 12.34 9.70
N GLY A 6 -14.46 12.22 9.04
CA GLY A 6 -14.64 11.98 7.59
C GLY A 6 -13.84 10.94 6.79
N HIS A 7 -12.96 10.12 7.37
CA HIS A 7 -12.05 9.25 6.63
C HIS A 7 -12.81 8.03 6.09
N ASN A 8 -13.45 8.20 4.94
CA ASN A 8 -14.02 7.12 4.16
C ASN A 8 -12.87 6.44 3.42
N ILE A 9 -12.56 5.18 3.73
CA ILE A 9 -11.50 4.44 3.04
C ILE A 9 -11.76 4.30 1.52
N MET A 10 -13.01 4.47 1.07
CA MET A 10 -13.34 4.51 -0.35
C MET A 10 -12.80 5.78 -1.02
N ASN A 11 -12.43 6.79 -0.23
CA ASN A 11 -11.84 8.04 -0.68
C ASN A 11 -10.42 8.17 -0.12
N PHE A 12 -9.42 7.87 -0.94
CA PHE A 12 -8.02 8.08 -0.58
C PHE A 12 -7.67 9.55 -0.79
N ASN A 13 -8.02 10.40 0.17
CA ASN A 13 -7.78 11.83 0.12
C ASN A 13 -7.38 12.42 1.47
N LYS A 14 -6.82 13.63 1.44
CA LYS A 14 -6.46 14.39 2.64
C LYS A 14 -6.41 15.88 2.32
N PHE A 15 -6.85 16.72 3.26
CA PHE A 15 -6.61 18.16 3.17
C PHE A 15 -5.11 18.42 3.33
N ILE A 16 -4.53 19.20 2.43
CA ILE A 16 -3.08 19.36 2.37
C ILE A 16 -2.57 20.03 3.65
N LEU A 17 -3.30 21.04 4.17
CA LEU A 17 -2.93 21.77 5.38
C LEU A 17 -2.91 20.92 6.65
N GLU A 18 -3.71 19.84 6.73
CA GLU A 18 -3.67 18.91 7.87
C GLU A 18 -2.32 18.17 8.00
N THR A 19 -1.47 18.22 6.98
CA THR A 19 -0.11 17.64 7.02
C THR A 19 0.93 18.62 7.57
N PHE A 20 0.57 19.90 7.69
CA PHE A 20 1.44 20.96 8.21
C PHE A 20 1.21 21.18 9.70
N ASN A 21 2.28 21.53 10.42
CA ASN A 21 2.17 21.86 11.83
C ASN A 21 1.35 23.16 11.99
N GLY A 22 0.33 23.12 12.84
CA GLY A 22 -0.56 24.27 13.06
C GLY A 22 -1.59 24.49 11.95
N HIS A 23 -1.70 23.58 10.97
CA HIS A 23 -2.68 23.68 9.87
C HIS A 23 -2.51 24.95 9.02
N ASP A 24 -1.27 25.43 8.88
CA ASP A 24 -0.95 26.67 8.16
C ASP A 24 0.36 26.54 7.39
N VAL A 25 0.48 27.38 6.35
CA VAL A 25 1.73 27.65 5.63
C VAL A 25 2.00 29.14 5.75
N THR A 26 3.02 29.50 6.53
CA THR A 26 3.42 30.90 6.72
C THR A 26 4.50 31.30 5.70
N ILE A 27 4.29 32.40 5.00
CA ILE A 27 5.30 33.04 4.15
C ILE A 27 6.00 34.14 4.95
N SER A 28 7.28 33.94 5.25
CA SER A 28 8.08 34.84 6.07
C SER A 28 8.98 35.77 5.26
N GLU A 29 9.69 36.66 5.96
CA GLU A 29 10.74 37.53 5.40
C GLU A 29 10.25 38.53 4.34
N ILE A 30 8.95 38.82 4.34
CA ILE A 30 8.33 39.80 3.43
C ILE A 30 8.64 41.21 3.93
N PRO A 31 9.37 42.05 3.17
CA PRO A 31 9.65 43.42 3.59
C PRO A 31 8.35 44.20 3.82
N ALA A 32 8.24 44.89 4.96
CA ALA A 32 7.01 45.57 5.39
C ALA A 32 6.50 46.64 4.40
N VAL A 33 7.37 47.14 3.51
CA VAL A 33 7.00 48.07 2.44
C VAL A 33 6.06 47.44 1.41
N TYR A 34 6.07 46.11 1.26
CA TYR A 34 5.20 45.38 0.34
C TYR A 34 3.92 44.92 1.03
N THR A 35 3.12 45.89 1.49
CA THR A 35 1.93 45.61 2.32
C THR A 35 0.87 44.74 1.65
N ASP A 36 0.82 44.68 0.31
CA ASP A 36 -0.08 43.81 -0.44
C ASP A 36 0.38 42.36 -0.48
N PHE A 37 1.66 42.11 -0.20
CA PHE A 37 2.25 40.79 -0.10
C PHE A 37 2.37 40.31 1.34
N ALA A 38 1.85 41.06 2.32
CA ALA A 38 1.78 40.56 3.70
C ALA A 38 1.14 39.17 3.73
N ASP A 39 1.70 38.25 4.52
CA ASP A 39 1.30 36.83 4.52
C ASP A 39 -0.21 36.62 4.67
N THR A 40 -0.85 37.39 5.55
CA THR A 40 -2.30 37.34 5.81
C THR A 40 -3.16 37.82 4.64
N LYS A 41 -2.56 38.43 3.61
CA LYS A 41 -3.23 38.88 2.38
C LYS A 41 -2.93 37.99 1.18
N LEU A 42 -2.09 36.97 1.35
CA LEU A 42 -1.76 36.03 0.28
C LEU A 42 -2.81 34.92 0.22
N THR A 43 -3.33 34.69 -0.98
CA THR A 43 -3.97 33.42 -1.31
C THR A 43 -2.88 32.41 -1.57
N LYS A 44 -2.92 31.27 -0.87
CA LYS A 44 -1.96 30.18 -0.98
C LYS A 44 -2.66 29.00 -1.64
N THR A 45 -2.07 28.46 -2.69
CA THR A 45 -2.61 27.31 -3.43
C THR A 45 -1.51 26.28 -3.64
N PHE A 46 -1.90 25.01 -3.75
CA PHE A 46 -0.96 23.93 -4.00
C PHE A 46 -1.05 23.45 -5.45
N ARG A 47 0.10 23.23 -6.08
CA ARG A 47 0.19 22.72 -7.45
C ARG A 47 1.20 21.58 -7.53
N PHE A 48 0.91 20.57 -8.33
CA PHE A 48 1.88 19.53 -8.63
C PHE A 48 3.10 20.13 -9.34
N VAL A 49 4.28 19.62 -9.03
CA VAL A 49 5.54 19.95 -9.70
C VAL A 49 5.95 18.73 -10.52
N ASP A 50 6.67 18.99 -11.62
CA ASP A 50 7.24 17.91 -12.43
C ASP A 50 8.04 16.92 -11.55
N PRO A 51 7.82 15.61 -11.70
CA PRO A 51 8.50 14.61 -10.91
C PRO A 51 10.02 14.65 -11.11
N LYS A 52 10.79 14.57 -10.00
CA LYS A 52 12.27 14.47 -10.05
C LYS A 52 12.78 13.24 -10.81
N GLY A 53 11.97 12.18 -10.84
CA GLY A 53 12.18 10.98 -11.64
C GLY A 53 10.96 10.74 -12.50
N ALA A 54 11.14 10.80 -13.82
CA ALA A 54 10.03 10.68 -14.75
C ALA A 54 9.47 9.26 -14.85
N LYS A 55 10.09 8.23 -14.26
CA LYS A 55 9.66 6.84 -14.43
C LYS A 55 9.44 6.12 -13.10
N LEU A 56 8.29 5.46 -12.99
CA LEU A 56 7.94 4.59 -11.87
C LEU A 56 7.52 3.22 -12.41
N THR A 57 7.90 2.14 -11.73
CA THR A 57 7.52 0.78 -12.09
C THR A 57 6.43 0.29 -11.15
N GLY A 58 5.25 -0.04 -11.69
CA GLY A 58 4.15 -0.62 -10.91
C GLY A 58 4.41 -2.07 -10.49
N VAL A 59 3.54 -2.62 -9.63
CA VAL A 59 3.62 -4.04 -9.24
C VAL A 59 3.48 -4.98 -10.44
N SER A 60 2.71 -4.57 -11.44
CA SER A 60 2.54 -5.24 -12.75
C SER A 60 3.80 -5.31 -13.61
N LYS A 61 4.90 -4.66 -13.17
CA LYS A 61 6.15 -4.42 -13.93
C LYS A 61 6.01 -3.43 -15.07
N THR A 62 4.83 -2.85 -15.27
CA THR A 62 4.65 -1.73 -16.21
C THR A 62 5.48 -0.54 -15.74
N VAL A 63 6.27 0.02 -16.66
CA VAL A 63 7.02 1.27 -16.42
C VAL A 63 6.18 2.43 -16.91
N TYR A 64 5.78 3.30 -15.99
CA TYR A 64 5.01 4.50 -16.27
C TYR A 64 5.91 5.71 -16.33
N THR A 65 5.66 6.59 -17.30
CA THR A 65 6.19 7.94 -17.34
C THR A 65 5.24 8.87 -16.59
N MET A 66 5.75 9.56 -15.58
CA MET A 66 5.00 10.49 -14.73
C MET A 66 5.11 11.91 -15.28
N SER A 67 4.00 12.65 -15.28
CA SER A 67 3.93 14.05 -15.71
C SER A 67 2.82 14.80 -14.97
N VAL A 68 2.74 16.11 -15.15
CA VAL A 68 1.63 16.92 -14.64
C VAL A 68 0.82 17.49 -15.80
N ASN A 69 -0.48 17.72 -15.59
CA ASN A 69 -1.30 18.41 -16.58
C ASN A 69 -0.97 19.92 -16.65
N ALA A 70 -1.53 20.62 -17.63
CA ALA A 70 -1.18 22.02 -17.92
C ALA A 70 -1.47 23.00 -16.77
N ASP A 71 -2.54 22.79 -16.01
CA ASP A 71 -2.90 23.62 -14.85
C ASP A 71 -2.23 23.15 -13.54
N ARG A 72 -1.47 22.05 -13.60
CA ARG A 72 -0.74 21.44 -12.49
C ARG A 72 -1.65 21.00 -11.32
N THR A 73 -2.91 20.68 -11.61
CA THR A 73 -3.85 20.11 -10.63
C THR A 73 -3.95 18.59 -10.71
N GLN A 74 -3.35 17.96 -11.74
CA GLN A 74 -3.36 16.50 -11.91
C GLN A 74 -1.96 15.94 -12.10
N LEU A 75 -1.66 14.86 -11.37
CA LEU A 75 -0.53 13.98 -11.62
C LEU A 75 -0.98 12.88 -12.60
N LEU A 76 -0.25 12.72 -13.69
CA LEU A 76 -0.55 11.80 -14.77
C LEU A 76 0.51 10.69 -14.87
N ALA A 77 0.07 9.50 -15.26
CA ALA A 77 0.93 8.39 -15.62
C ALA A 77 0.57 7.87 -17.01
N SER A 78 1.58 7.54 -17.81
CA SER A 78 1.41 6.92 -19.14
C SER A 78 2.47 5.88 -19.42
N SER A 79 2.18 4.97 -20.34
CA SER A 79 3.13 3.99 -20.88
C SER A 79 2.84 3.81 -22.36
N GLU A 80 3.52 2.88 -23.03
CA GLU A 80 3.22 2.57 -24.44
C GLU A 80 1.78 2.09 -24.64
N ALA A 81 1.23 1.36 -23.66
CA ALA A 81 -0.13 0.79 -23.71
C ALA A 81 -1.16 1.61 -22.91
N VAL A 82 -0.72 2.58 -22.11
CA VAL A 82 -1.57 3.35 -21.20
C VAL A 82 -1.48 4.82 -21.58
N ALA A 83 -2.59 5.38 -22.06
CA ALA A 83 -2.71 6.81 -22.30
C ALA A 83 -2.58 7.61 -20.99
N ASN A 84 -2.36 8.92 -21.08
CA ASN A 84 -2.25 9.82 -19.92
C ASN A 84 -3.44 9.64 -18.97
N THR A 85 -3.21 8.89 -17.89
CA THR A 85 -4.19 8.50 -16.90
C THR A 85 -3.93 9.31 -15.64
N VAL A 86 -4.98 9.92 -15.10
CA VAL A 86 -4.88 10.67 -13.84
C VAL A 86 -4.64 9.70 -12.69
N VAL A 87 -3.58 9.93 -11.92
CA VAL A 87 -3.21 9.14 -10.74
C VAL A 87 -3.56 9.87 -9.45
N ALA A 88 -3.41 11.19 -9.42
CA ALA A 88 -3.82 12.01 -8.30
C ALA A 88 -4.30 13.38 -8.76
N THR A 89 -5.20 13.97 -7.99
CA THR A 89 -5.81 15.27 -8.26
C THR A 89 -5.71 16.16 -7.02
N ILE A 90 -5.33 17.42 -7.21
CA ILE A 90 -5.54 18.50 -6.24
C ILE A 90 -6.89 19.14 -6.60
N LYS A 91 -7.82 19.13 -5.65
CA LYS A 91 -9.06 19.85 -5.75
C LYS A 91 -8.90 21.13 -4.95
N ASP A 92 -9.01 22.27 -5.62
CA ASP A 92 -8.82 23.58 -4.98
C ASP A 92 -9.90 23.89 -3.93
N ALA A 93 -9.54 24.71 -2.94
CA ALA A 93 -10.36 25.21 -1.84
C ALA A 93 -11.75 25.70 -2.23
N ALA A 94 -11.88 26.34 -3.38
CA ALA A 94 -13.16 26.78 -3.93
C ALA A 94 -14.17 25.62 -4.11
N ASN A 95 -13.67 24.39 -4.18
CA ASN A 95 -14.44 23.18 -4.39
C ASN A 95 -14.48 22.24 -3.17
N ASN A 96 -13.77 22.53 -2.06
CA ASN A 96 -13.77 21.68 -0.85
C ASN A 96 -13.70 22.49 0.46
N ASP A 97 -14.83 23.07 0.89
CA ASP A 97 -14.98 23.71 2.22
C ASP A 97 -13.92 24.78 2.57
N GLY A 98 -13.26 25.35 1.56
CA GLY A 98 -12.24 26.39 1.73
C GLY A 98 -10.80 25.89 1.84
N GLU A 99 -10.52 24.59 1.63
CA GLU A 99 -9.17 24.04 1.70
C GLU A 99 -8.80 23.14 0.50
N ASP A 100 -7.53 23.19 0.08
CA ASP A 100 -7.03 22.33 -0.99
C ASP A 100 -6.95 20.87 -0.51
N LEU A 101 -7.57 19.97 -1.26
CA LEU A 101 -7.63 18.54 -1.01
C LEU A 101 -6.79 17.79 -2.04
N ILE A 102 -5.88 16.92 -1.59
CA ILE A 102 -5.21 15.96 -2.49
C ILE A 102 -5.93 14.62 -2.45
N GLN A 103 -6.17 14.02 -3.61
CA GLN A 103 -6.85 12.74 -3.76
C GLN A 103 -6.07 11.82 -4.70
N LEU A 104 -5.89 10.56 -4.31
CA LEU A 104 -5.46 9.48 -5.21
C LEU A 104 -6.68 8.95 -5.98
N GLU A 105 -6.53 8.75 -7.28
CA GLU A 105 -7.62 8.26 -8.12
C GLU A 105 -7.87 6.76 -7.93
N ASP A 106 -9.13 6.35 -7.92
CA ASP A 106 -9.53 4.94 -7.85
C ASP A 106 -9.52 4.31 -9.25
N ASN A 107 -8.31 4.02 -9.74
CA ASN A 107 -8.12 3.30 -11.00
C ASN A 107 -6.96 2.31 -10.93
N SER A 108 -6.86 1.44 -11.95
CA SER A 108 -5.85 0.38 -11.99
C SER A 108 -4.43 0.90 -11.97
N VAL A 109 -4.13 2.02 -12.66
CA VAL A 109 -2.78 2.60 -12.72
C VAL A 109 -2.36 3.17 -11.36
N ALA A 110 -3.23 3.92 -10.70
CA ALA A 110 -2.97 4.46 -9.38
C ALA A 110 -2.76 3.34 -8.34
N LYS A 111 -3.58 2.29 -8.37
CA LYS A 111 -3.42 1.10 -7.51
C LYS A 111 -2.13 0.33 -7.81
N ASP A 112 -1.77 0.19 -9.09
CA ASP A 112 -0.54 -0.50 -9.51
C ASP A 112 0.72 0.20 -8.96
N LEU A 113 0.73 1.54 -8.97
CA LEU A 113 1.80 2.36 -8.40
C LEU A 113 1.78 2.41 -6.87
N LEU A 114 0.60 2.51 -6.25
CA LEU A 114 0.43 2.57 -4.79
C LEU A 114 0.98 1.31 -4.09
N ASN A 115 0.77 0.13 -4.69
CA ASN A 115 1.09 -1.14 -4.04
C ASN A 115 2.56 -1.58 -4.16
N VAL A 116 3.40 -0.81 -4.87
CA VAL A 116 4.84 -1.10 -5.05
C VAL A 116 5.57 -1.20 -3.71
N ALA A 117 5.26 -0.29 -2.79
CA ALA A 117 5.95 -0.21 -1.51
C ALA A 117 4.96 0.15 -0.39
N GLY A 118 5.16 -0.46 0.78
CA GLY A 118 4.45 -0.10 2.00
C GLY A 118 5.12 1.04 2.75
N ARG A 119 4.64 1.32 3.97
CA ARG A 119 5.21 2.33 4.87
C ARG A 119 6.70 2.08 5.18
N ASP A 120 7.11 0.82 5.28
CA ASP A 120 8.48 0.45 5.66
C ASP A 120 9.51 0.72 4.54
N ASP A 121 9.06 1.05 3.33
CA ASP A 121 9.91 1.34 2.17
C ASP A 121 9.54 2.69 1.54
N LEU A 122 9.79 3.76 2.30
CA LEU A 122 9.44 5.14 1.90
C LEU A 122 10.16 5.60 0.63
N ALA A 123 11.31 5.04 0.30
CA ALA A 123 12.08 5.41 -0.89
C ALA A 123 11.35 5.03 -2.18
N ASN A 124 10.60 3.92 -2.16
CA ASN A 124 9.91 3.37 -3.32
C ASN A 124 8.39 3.66 -3.35
N ASN A 125 7.85 4.42 -2.38
CA ASN A 125 6.44 4.82 -2.42
C ASN A 125 6.14 5.75 -3.60
N LEU A 126 4.90 5.66 -4.11
CA LEU A 126 4.32 6.69 -4.97
C LEU A 126 4.43 8.04 -4.28
N THR A 127 5.23 8.94 -4.88
CA THR A 127 5.55 10.25 -4.33
C THR A 127 5.21 11.31 -5.37
N ALA A 128 4.35 12.25 -5.00
CA ALA A 128 4.13 13.47 -5.76
C ALA A 128 5.01 14.60 -5.20
N ARG A 129 5.31 15.59 -6.04
CA ARG A 129 5.95 16.83 -5.61
C ARG A 129 4.93 17.95 -5.73
N LEU A 130 4.81 18.76 -4.70
CA LEU A 130 3.91 19.91 -4.67
C LEU A 130 4.73 21.18 -4.48
N SER A 131 4.24 22.28 -5.02
CA SER A 131 4.70 23.64 -4.71
C SER A 131 3.59 24.44 -4.07
N VAL A 132 3.96 25.32 -3.15
CA VAL A 132 3.09 26.41 -2.68
C VAL A 132 3.21 27.58 -3.65
N GLU A 133 2.09 27.99 -4.21
CA GLU A 133 1.96 29.18 -5.05
C GLU A 133 1.17 30.25 -4.30
N THR A 134 1.59 31.50 -4.44
CA THR A 134 1.02 32.62 -3.69
C THR A 134 0.54 33.70 -4.65
N LEU A 135 -0.62 34.28 -4.37
CA LEU A 135 -1.16 35.43 -5.10
C LEU A 135 -1.62 36.49 -4.11
N ASN A 136 -1.31 37.76 -4.38
CA ASN A 136 -1.91 38.87 -3.64
C ASN A 136 -3.35 39.18 -4.12
N GLY A 137 -4.01 40.14 -3.48
CA GLY A 137 -5.38 40.55 -3.83
C GLY A 137 -5.58 41.09 -5.26
N CYS A 138 -4.49 41.40 -5.97
CA CYS A 138 -4.49 41.84 -7.37
C CYS A 138 -4.14 40.70 -8.35
N GLY A 139 -4.04 39.45 -7.87
CA GLY A 139 -3.67 38.28 -8.68
C GLY A 139 -2.19 38.29 -9.11
N LYS A 140 -1.31 39.00 -8.39
CA LYS A 140 0.14 38.99 -8.66
C LYS A 140 0.84 37.98 -7.77
N SER A 141 1.69 37.17 -8.40
CA SER A 141 2.50 36.17 -7.71
C SER A 141 3.69 36.78 -6.96
N LEU A 142 4.05 36.17 -5.83
CA LEU A 142 5.33 36.42 -5.18
C LEU A 142 6.39 35.51 -5.86
N ASN A 143 7.21 36.09 -6.72
CA ASN A 143 8.09 35.33 -7.62
C ASN A 143 9.29 34.63 -6.95
N GLU A 144 9.60 34.91 -5.67
CA GLU A 144 10.83 34.46 -5.00
C GLU A 144 10.58 33.67 -3.72
N VAL A 145 9.50 32.88 -3.66
CA VAL A 145 9.30 31.97 -2.52
C VAL A 145 10.29 30.80 -2.63
N THR A 146 11.35 30.83 -1.82
CA THR A 146 12.28 29.72 -1.70
C THR A 146 11.71 28.62 -0.80
N ASN A 147 12.20 27.38 -0.96
CA ASN A 147 11.73 26.22 -0.18
C ASN A 147 10.20 25.99 -0.27
N ASN A 148 9.61 26.35 -1.39
CA ASN A 148 8.16 26.23 -1.63
C ASN A 148 7.75 24.84 -2.12
N GLU A 149 8.70 23.97 -2.46
CA GLU A 149 8.44 22.61 -2.95
C GLU A 149 8.65 21.56 -1.87
N PHE A 150 7.74 20.58 -1.81
CA PHE A 150 7.81 19.46 -0.87
C PHE A 150 7.26 18.18 -1.49
N ASP A 151 7.66 17.04 -0.94
CA ASP A 151 7.25 15.72 -1.41
C ASP A 151 6.04 15.22 -0.59
N VAL A 152 5.04 14.65 -1.27
CA VAL A 152 3.86 14.01 -0.68
C VAL A 152 3.88 12.54 -1.03
N LYS A 153 3.91 11.68 0.00
CA LYS A 153 3.92 10.22 -0.15
C LYS A 153 2.53 9.64 0.01
N PHE A 154 2.08 8.89 -0.99
CA PHE A 154 0.87 8.09 -0.91
C PHE A 154 1.24 6.74 -0.28
N LEU A 155 0.84 6.54 0.98
CA LEU A 155 1.14 5.33 1.72
C LEU A 155 0.08 4.27 1.48
N ARG A 156 0.50 3.06 1.09
CA ARG A 156 -0.40 1.90 1.03
C ARG A 156 -1.15 1.76 2.37
N PRO A 157 -2.49 1.62 2.38
CA PRO A 157 -3.28 1.65 3.62
C PRO A 157 -2.96 0.53 4.60
N ILE A 158 -2.52 -0.62 4.07
CA ILE A 158 -2.24 -1.84 4.84
C ILE A 158 -0.84 -2.37 4.53
N THR A 159 -0.31 -3.14 5.47
CA THR A 159 0.81 -4.05 5.26
C THR A 159 0.42 -5.42 5.79
N VAL A 160 0.74 -6.45 5.01
CA VAL A 160 0.51 -7.84 5.37
C VAL A 160 1.84 -8.58 5.27
N LYS A 161 2.16 -9.37 6.29
CA LYS A 161 3.37 -10.19 6.34
C LYS A 161 3.00 -11.59 6.83
N ALA A 162 3.81 -12.58 6.45
CA ALA A 162 3.80 -13.89 7.08
C ALA A 162 4.08 -13.73 8.58
N ASP A 163 3.30 -14.39 9.42
CA ASP A 163 3.65 -14.60 10.83
C ASP A 163 4.28 -15.99 10.98
N LYS A 164 4.78 -16.33 12.17
CA LYS A 164 5.42 -17.61 12.44
C LYS A 164 4.42 -18.76 12.27
N MET A 165 4.53 -19.46 11.14
CA MET A 165 3.78 -20.67 10.83
C MET A 165 4.08 -21.81 11.82
N ASP A 166 3.10 -22.69 12.02
CA ASP A 166 3.34 -23.97 12.69
C ASP A 166 4.06 -24.94 11.75
N ASN A 167 4.67 -25.97 12.33
CA ASN A 167 5.36 -26.99 11.55
C ASN A 167 4.38 -28.08 11.13
N PHE A 168 4.50 -28.54 9.88
CA PHE A 168 3.99 -29.85 9.50
C PHE A 168 4.84 -30.96 10.12
N LYS A 169 4.27 -32.15 10.25
CA LYS A 169 5.00 -33.38 10.60
C LYS A 169 5.10 -34.26 9.36
N ASP A 170 6.31 -34.71 9.02
CA ASP A 170 6.52 -35.58 7.86
C ASP A 170 6.05 -37.01 8.11
N GLY A 171 5.41 -37.64 7.12
CA GLY A 171 5.06 -39.06 7.18
C GLY A 171 3.83 -39.39 8.03
N VAL A 172 3.02 -38.40 8.43
CA VAL A 172 1.72 -38.62 9.06
C VAL A 172 0.59 -38.70 8.02
N ASP A 173 -0.47 -39.44 8.32
CA ASP A 173 -1.65 -39.52 7.46
C ASP A 173 -2.38 -38.17 7.37
N VAL A 174 -3.02 -37.91 6.22
CA VAL A 174 -3.84 -36.70 6.01
C VAL A 174 -4.98 -36.67 7.02
N GLY A 175 -5.12 -35.54 7.72
CA GLY A 175 -6.10 -35.36 8.80
C GLY A 175 -5.59 -35.74 10.19
N ALA A 176 -4.41 -36.37 10.30
CA ALA A 176 -3.74 -36.58 11.57
C ALA A 176 -3.08 -35.27 12.07
N GLU A 177 -2.80 -35.22 13.37
CA GLU A 177 -2.13 -34.06 14.00
C GLU A 177 -0.78 -33.77 13.30
N GLY A 178 -0.59 -32.53 12.85
CA GLY A 178 0.62 -32.11 12.12
C GLY A 178 0.54 -32.26 10.60
N SER A 179 -0.53 -32.83 10.03
CA SER A 179 -0.79 -32.76 8.58
C SER A 179 -1.53 -31.48 8.17
N VAL A 180 -2.17 -30.79 9.12
CA VAL A 180 -2.95 -29.57 8.90
C VAL A 180 -2.45 -28.49 9.87
N ILE A 181 -2.20 -27.29 9.34
CA ILE A 181 -1.83 -26.11 10.12
C ILE A 181 -2.71 -24.92 9.76
N ASP A 182 -2.90 -24.00 10.70
CA ASP A 182 -3.59 -22.73 10.43
C ASP A 182 -2.65 -21.75 9.70
N VAL A 183 -3.20 -21.00 8.76
CA VAL A 183 -2.49 -19.89 8.12
C VAL A 183 -2.35 -18.74 9.12
N LYS A 184 -1.12 -18.22 9.28
CA LYS A 184 -0.81 -17.14 10.22
C LYS A 184 -0.23 -15.94 9.49
N LEU A 185 -0.96 -14.83 9.53
CA LEU A 185 -0.61 -13.58 8.88
C LEU A 185 -0.70 -12.41 9.87
N ALA A 186 0.21 -11.46 9.75
CA ALA A 186 0.21 -10.23 10.52
C ALA A 186 -0.26 -9.07 9.62
N PHE A 187 -1.34 -8.40 10.02
CA PHE A 187 -1.88 -7.22 9.35
C PHE A 187 -1.63 -5.98 10.19
N THR A 188 -1.07 -4.94 9.56
CA THR A 188 -0.93 -3.60 10.16
C THR A 188 -1.47 -2.55 9.22
N ASP A 189 -1.96 -1.45 9.77
CA ASP A 189 -2.30 -0.27 8.97
C ASP A 189 -1.06 0.58 8.66
N TRP A 190 -1.27 1.63 7.85
CA TRP A 190 -0.24 2.61 7.50
C TRP A 190 0.37 3.36 8.69
N ARG A 191 -0.18 3.25 9.91
CA ARG A 191 0.40 3.81 11.16
C ARG A 191 1.23 2.76 11.93
N ASN A 192 1.34 1.55 11.39
CA ASN A 192 1.87 0.36 12.06
C ASN A 192 1.05 -0.11 13.27
N TYR A 193 -0.26 0.17 13.28
CA TYR A 193 -1.16 -0.44 14.25
C TYR A 193 -1.65 -1.78 13.74
N ALA A 194 -1.55 -2.81 14.59
CA ALA A 194 -2.09 -4.12 14.29
C ALA A 194 -3.60 -4.05 14.05
N PHE A 195 -4.09 -4.89 13.14
CA PHE A 195 -5.51 -4.98 12.88
C PHE A 195 -6.25 -5.50 14.11
N VAL A 196 -7.34 -4.81 14.43
CA VAL A 196 -8.26 -5.17 15.52
C VAL A 196 -9.67 -5.33 14.96
N THR A 197 -10.50 -6.06 15.69
CA THR A 197 -11.94 -6.20 15.38
C THR A 197 -12.81 -5.23 16.18
N THR A 198 -12.24 -4.60 17.22
CA THR A 198 -12.94 -3.65 18.11
C THR A 198 -12.03 -2.46 18.46
N PRO A 199 -12.59 -1.24 18.65
CA PRO A 199 -14.00 -0.88 18.46
C PRO A 199 -14.45 -0.83 16.99
N ILE A 200 -13.50 -0.80 16.05
CA ILE A 200 -13.74 -0.81 14.61
C ILE A 200 -13.04 -2.02 14.03
N ASN A 201 -13.73 -2.79 13.18
CA ASN A 201 -13.13 -3.91 12.49
C ASN A 201 -12.26 -3.43 11.34
N TYR A 202 -10.94 -3.54 11.50
CA TYR A 202 -9.97 -3.09 10.50
C TYR A 202 -10.01 -3.94 9.22
N TYR A 203 -10.34 -5.22 9.29
CA TYR A 203 -10.46 -6.06 8.09
C TYR A 203 -11.57 -5.56 7.16
N THR A 204 -12.74 -5.25 7.73
CA THR A 204 -13.86 -4.66 7.00
C THR A 204 -13.56 -3.21 6.60
N TYR A 205 -12.98 -2.42 7.51
CA TYR A 205 -12.67 -1.00 7.25
C TYR A 205 -11.65 -0.83 6.11
N TYR A 206 -10.60 -1.65 6.04
CA TYR A 206 -9.64 -1.63 4.92
C TYR A 206 -10.10 -2.45 3.71
N GLY A 207 -11.28 -3.08 3.79
CA GLY A 207 -11.90 -3.84 2.72
C GLY A 207 -11.07 -5.04 2.29
N VAL A 208 -10.48 -5.78 3.23
CA VAL A 208 -9.79 -7.05 2.94
C VAL A 208 -10.81 -8.05 2.40
N LYS A 209 -10.64 -8.46 1.13
CA LYS A 209 -11.63 -9.25 0.39
C LYS A 209 -11.29 -10.73 0.33
N SER A 210 -10.01 -11.04 0.07
CA SER A 210 -9.59 -12.42 -0.16
C SER A 210 -8.14 -12.63 0.26
N ILE A 211 -7.86 -13.87 0.66
CA ILE A 211 -6.51 -14.40 0.82
C ILE A 211 -6.44 -15.59 -0.12
N THR A 212 -5.47 -15.57 -1.02
CA THR A 212 -5.22 -16.66 -1.96
C THR A 212 -3.80 -17.17 -1.75
N ILE A 213 -3.65 -18.49 -1.77
CA ILE A 213 -2.35 -19.16 -1.67
C ILE A 213 -2.20 -20.03 -2.91
N ASP A 214 -1.20 -19.74 -3.73
CA ASP A 214 -0.95 -20.46 -4.98
C ASP A 214 -0.14 -21.72 -4.68
N THR A 215 -0.86 -22.80 -4.36
CA THR A 215 -0.25 -24.10 -4.05
C THR A 215 0.38 -24.77 -5.27
N ASP A 216 -0.01 -24.39 -6.49
CA ASP A 216 0.57 -24.94 -7.72
C ASP A 216 1.95 -24.36 -8.00
N LYS A 217 2.21 -23.13 -7.54
CA LYS A 217 3.54 -22.50 -7.55
C LYS A 217 4.35 -22.73 -6.27
N ALA A 218 3.91 -23.64 -5.41
CA ALA A 218 4.64 -23.98 -4.20
C ALA A 218 6.04 -24.53 -4.52
N GLN A 219 7.02 -24.17 -3.70
CA GLN A 219 8.39 -24.65 -3.80
C GLN A 219 8.81 -25.36 -2.52
N THR A 220 9.73 -26.29 -2.59
CA THR A 220 10.25 -27.04 -1.44
C THR A 220 11.77 -27.15 -1.46
N THR A 221 12.38 -27.28 -0.28
CA THR A 221 13.82 -27.52 -0.10
C THR A 221 14.18 -28.99 0.12
N VAL A 222 13.29 -29.93 -0.19
CA VAL A 222 13.52 -31.37 -0.04
C VAL A 222 14.82 -31.85 -0.71
N ASN A 223 15.23 -31.21 -1.81
CA ASN A 223 16.48 -31.47 -2.54
C ASN A 223 17.61 -30.47 -2.18
N GLY A 224 17.51 -29.76 -1.05
CA GLY A 224 18.49 -28.80 -0.56
C GLY A 224 18.38 -27.37 -1.09
N LYS A 225 17.42 -27.07 -1.99
CA LYS A 225 17.13 -25.72 -2.53
C LYS A 225 15.67 -25.63 -2.97
N TYR A 226 15.12 -24.42 -3.04
CA TYR A 226 13.73 -24.21 -3.47
C TYR A 226 13.51 -24.63 -4.93
N GLU A 227 12.75 -25.69 -5.11
CA GLU A 227 12.33 -26.25 -6.40
C GLU A 227 10.83 -26.59 -6.34
N PRO A 228 10.13 -26.79 -7.48
CA PRO A 228 8.75 -27.24 -7.47
C PRO A 228 8.55 -28.51 -6.62
N ILE A 229 7.39 -28.61 -5.96
CA ILE A 229 7.05 -29.78 -5.15
C ILE A 229 7.12 -31.07 -6.02
N PRO A 230 7.85 -32.12 -5.60
CA PRO A 230 7.94 -33.37 -6.35
C PRO A 230 6.59 -34.07 -6.50
N ALA A 231 6.47 -34.90 -7.55
CA ALA A 231 5.30 -35.74 -7.75
C ALA A 231 5.03 -36.65 -6.53
N GLY A 232 3.78 -36.65 -6.07
CA GLY A 232 3.34 -37.43 -4.90
C GLY A 232 3.32 -36.65 -3.59
N MET A 233 3.91 -35.45 -3.55
CA MET A 233 3.70 -34.48 -2.47
C MET A 233 2.74 -33.39 -2.94
N LYS A 234 1.93 -32.86 -2.02
CA LYS A 234 1.03 -31.75 -2.31
C LYS A 234 0.80 -30.92 -1.05
N VAL A 235 0.55 -29.63 -1.25
CA VAL A 235 -0.09 -28.79 -0.24
C VAL A 235 -1.42 -28.31 -0.78
N GLU A 236 -2.46 -28.32 0.06
CA GLU A 236 -3.78 -27.80 -0.27
C GLU A 236 -4.12 -26.64 0.66
N TYR A 237 -4.70 -25.59 0.11
CA TYR A 237 -5.20 -24.45 0.88
C TYR A 237 -6.72 -24.51 0.98
N SER A 238 -7.23 -24.46 2.21
CA SER A 238 -8.64 -24.29 2.52
C SER A 238 -8.85 -22.87 3.05
N GLY A 239 -9.41 -22.00 2.20
CA GLY A 239 -9.71 -20.61 2.55
C GLY A 239 -10.83 -20.44 3.57
N VAL A 240 -11.14 -19.18 3.88
CA VAL A 240 -12.27 -18.79 4.73
C VAL A 240 -13.11 -17.74 4.03
N GLU A 241 -14.41 -17.72 4.29
CA GLU A 241 -15.31 -16.66 3.81
C GLU A 241 -15.12 -15.37 4.64
N ASP A 242 -15.09 -15.50 5.98
CA ASP A 242 -14.94 -14.38 6.89
C ASP A 242 -13.51 -14.21 7.39
N ILE A 243 -12.79 -13.26 6.81
CA ILE A 243 -11.42 -12.92 7.20
C ILE A 243 -11.43 -12.06 8.47
N SER A 244 -10.76 -12.54 9.52
CA SER A 244 -10.55 -11.81 10.78
C SER A 244 -9.29 -12.31 11.49
N ALA A 245 -8.91 -11.67 12.59
CA ALA A 245 -7.72 -12.03 13.35
C ALA A 245 -7.70 -13.52 13.71
N GLY A 246 -6.66 -14.22 13.23
CA GLY A 246 -6.48 -15.67 13.44
C GLY A 246 -7.35 -16.57 12.57
N LYS A 247 -8.14 -16.02 11.64
CA LYS A 247 -8.99 -16.77 10.70
C LYS A 247 -8.56 -16.45 9.27
N PHE A 248 -7.56 -17.18 8.78
CA PHE A 248 -7.00 -16.98 7.43
C PHE A 248 -7.04 -18.26 6.57
N GLY A 249 -7.68 -19.31 7.06
CA GLY A 249 -7.72 -20.61 6.41
C GLY A 249 -6.66 -21.57 6.95
N LYS A 250 -6.55 -22.72 6.29
CA LYS A 250 -5.69 -23.83 6.69
C LYS A 250 -4.90 -24.36 5.52
N LEU A 251 -3.71 -24.88 5.80
CA LEU A 251 -2.90 -25.62 4.85
C LEU A 251 -2.88 -27.10 5.25
N THR A 252 -3.03 -27.98 4.27
CA THR A 252 -2.93 -29.43 4.44
C THR A 252 -1.75 -29.95 3.64
N TYR A 253 -0.78 -30.58 4.30
CA TYR A 253 0.34 -31.25 3.66
C TYR A 253 0.01 -32.72 3.43
N ILE A 254 0.26 -33.19 2.21
CA ILE A 254 0.04 -34.55 1.74
C ILE A 254 1.39 -35.09 1.28
N ASN A 255 1.88 -36.15 1.93
CA ASN A 255 3.13 -36.81 1.58
C ASN A 255 2.88 -38.09 0.72
N ASN A 256 3.89 -38.50 -0.04
CA ASN A 256 3.98 -39.73 -0.82
C ASN A 256 4.29 -40.99 0.02
N LYS A 257 3.89 -41.03 1.30
CA LYS A 257 4.09 -42.17 2.23
C LYS A 257 5.55 -42.60 2.48
N ALA A 258 6.53 -41.79 2.09
CA ALA A 258 7.95 -42.00 2.38
C ALA A 258 8.45 -40.91 3.32
N GLU A 259 9.16 -41.27 4.38
CA GLU A 259 9.85 -40.29 5.24
C GLU A 259 11.00 -39.67 4.46
N VAL A 260 10.94 -38.36 4.23
CA VAL A 260 11.95 -37.62 3.46
C VAL A 260 12.82 -36.76 4.36
N GLY A 261 12.38 -36.49 5.59
CA GLY A 261 13.13 -35.77 6.61
C GLY A 261 12.67 -34.33 6.78
N GLU A 262 13.58 -33.45 7.22
CA GLU A 262 13.28 -32.03 7.46
C GLU A 262 13.49 -31.19 6.22
N PHE A 263 12.52 -30.34 5.88
CA PHE A 263 12.60 -29.41 4.76
C PHE A 263 11.58 -28.27 4.93
N ASP A 264 11.63 -27.28 4.05
CA ASP A 264 10.70 -26.16 4.02
C ASP A 264 9.83 -26.21 2.76
N ILE A 265 8.63 -25.66 2.87
CA ILE A 265 7.71 -25.39 1.76
C ILE A 265 7.42 -23.89 1.72
N LYS A 266 7.71 -23.25 0.59
CA LYS A 266 7.43 -21.85 0.33
C LYS A 266 6.22 -21.71 -0.59
N LEU A 267 5.26 -20.88 -0.19
CA LEU A 267 3.97 -20.71 -0.85
C LEU A 267 3.74 -19.22 -1.16
N PRO A 268 3.52 -18.85 -2.43
CA PRO A 268 3.10 -17.50 -2.79
C PRO A 268 1.70 -17.19 -2.27
N VAL A 269 1.54 -16.01 -1.68
CA VAL A 269 0.29 -15.51 -1.11
C VAL A 269 -0.05 -14.17 -1.75
N ALA A 270 -1.33 -13.99 -2.10
CA ALA A 270 -1.88 -12.72 -2.53
C ALA A 270 -3.10 -12.35 -1.67
N VAL A 271 -3.06 -11.14 -1.10
CA VAL A 271 -4.13 -10.60 -0.25
C VAL A 271 -4.75 -9.40 -0.95
N GLU A 272 -6.01 -9.53 -1.37
CA GLU A 272 -6.76 -8.46 -2.02
C GLU A 272 -7.46 -7.59 -0.95
N TYR A 273 -7.36 -6.27 -1.12
CA TYR A 273 -8.07 -5.29 -0.31
C TYR A 273 -8.64 -4.15 -1.17
N ALA A 274 -9.25 -3.14 -0.57
CA ALA A 274 -9.96 -2.08 -1.31
C ALA A 274 -9.08 -1.36 -2.37
N TRP A 275 -7.80 -1.14 -2.06
CA TRP A 275 -6.87 -0.38 -2.90
C TRP A 275 -5.81 -1.24 -3.63
N GLY A 276 -6.01 -2.55 -3.72
CA GLY A 276 -5.21 -3.43 -4.57
C GLY A 276 -4.85 -4.76 -3.93
N THR A 277 -3.66 -5.27 -4.24
CA THR A 277 -3.21 -6.60 -3.81
C THR A 277 -1.82 -6.51 -3.18
N VAL A 278 -1.62 -7.20 -2.06
CA VAL A 278 -0.32 -7.39 -1.43
C VAL A 278 0.14 -8.82 -1.66
N GLU A 279 1.28 -8.98 -2.34
CA GLU A 279 1.89 -10.27 -2.64
C GLU A 279 3.15 -10.50 -1.79
N PHE A 280 3.29 -11.71 -1.25
CA PHE A 280 4.45 -12.15 -0.47
C PHE A 280 4.48 -13.68 -0.38
N ASP A 281 5.59 -14.25 0.09
CA ASP A 281 5.71 -15.68 0.33
C ASP A 281 5.50 -16.01 1.82
N ILE A 282 4.83 -17.13 2.12
CA ILE A 282 4.91 -17.78 3.44
C ILE A 282 5.84 -18.99 3.35
N VAL A 283 6.52 -19.32 4.45
CA VAL A 283 7.38 -20.50 4.56
C VAL A 283 6.86 -21.37 5.70
N CYS A 284 6.56 -22.63 5.38
CA CYS A 284 6.13 -23.66 6.32
C CYS A 284 7.25 -24.68 6.49
N HIS A 285 7.63 -24.97 7.73
CA HIS A 285 8.62 -26.01 8.01
C HIS A 285 7.94 -27.38 8.11
N VAL A 286 8.54 -28.41 7.53
CA VAL A 286 8.14 -29.81 7.68
C VAL A 286 9.16 -30.49 8.56
N ALA A 287 8.75 -30.82 9.79
CA ALA A 287 9.59 -31.47 10.78
C ALA A 287 9.57 -33.00 10.60
N LYS A 288 10.69 -33.66 10.93
CA LYS A 288 10.76 -35.12 10.93
C LYS A 288 9.84 -35.72 12.00
N THR A 289 9.20 -36.84 11.68
CA THR A 289 8.53 -37.65 12.72
C THR A 289 9.57 -38.25 13.67
N VAL A 290 9.51 -37.83 14.93
CA VAL A 290 10.28 -38.47 16.01
C VAL A 290 9.59 -39.80 16.33
N LYS A 291 10.28 -40.91 16.06
CA LYS A 291 9.88 -42.26 16.48
C LYS A 291 10.35 -42.54 17.91
#